data_AF-A0A7C4I5X4-F1
#
_entry.id   AF-A0A7C4I5X4-F1
#
_cell.length_a   1.000
_cell.length_b   1.000
_cell.length_c   1.000
_cell.angle_alpha   90.00
_cell.angle_beta   90.00
_cell.angle_gamma   90.00
#
_symmetry.space_group_name_H-M   'P 1'
#
loop_
_entity.id
_entity.type
_entity.pdbx_description
1 polymer ?
#
loop_
_entity_poly.entity_id
_entity_poly.type
_entity_poly.pdbx_seq_one_letter_code
_entity_poly.pdbx_strand_id
1 'polypeptide(L)'
;MSEENYIAAGVDTVRLKLVHVSNAEAEARLERDELEKFPQVLESMQRARSMASAAVYPREFEALNPAPVVAVLSRDDAGKFVELVRRKTGVSLYERAVKIAVEGDVFIVAIEYHCG
;
A
#
# COMPACT_ATOMS: atom_id res chain seq x y z
N MET A 1 17.29 -1.40 -2.81
CA MET A 1 17.59 -0.08 -3.41
C MET A 1 17.18 0.96 -2.38
N SER A 2 18.00 1.96 -2.05
CA SER A 2 17.62 3.01 -1.08
C SER A 2 16.68 4.02 -1.73
N GLU A 3 15.89 4.73 -0.92
CA GLU A 3 14.99 5.81 -1.33
C GLU A 3 15.73 6.86 -2.20
N GLU A 4 16.92 7.27 -1.77
CA GLU A 4 17.80 8.20 -2.50
C GLU A 4 18.14 7.70 -3.90
N ASN A 5 18.42 6.40 -4.08
CA ASN A 5 18.74 5.81 -5.38
C ASN A 5 17.52 5.76 -6.31
N TYR A 6 16.33 5.52 -5.77
CA TYR A 6 15.09 5.48 -6.55
C TYR A 6 14.69 6.90 -7.02
N ILE A 7 14.86 7.89 -6.15
CA ILE A 7 14.63 9.31 -6.48
C ILE A 7 15.71 9.80 -7.47
N ALA A 8 16.97 9.40 -7.32
CA ALA A 8 18.04 9.77 -8.24
C ALA A 8 17.86 9.18 -9.64
N ALA A 9 17.18 8.04 -9.77
CA ALA A 9 16.92 7.37 -11.06
C ALA A 9 15.94 8.11 -11.99
N GLY A 10 15.43 9.29 -11.60
CA GLY A 10 14.59 10.12 -12.47
C GLY A 10 13.22 9.51 -12.79
N VAL A 11 12.72 8.59 -11.97
CA VAL A 11 11.41 7.96 -12.20
C VAL A 11 10.28 8.97 -11.95
N ASP A 12 9.44 9.18 -12.96
CA ASP A 12 8.29 10.10 -12.92
C ASP A 12 7.10 9.54 -12.11
N THR A 13 7.00 8.21 -12.06
CA THR A 13 5.92 7.51 -11.35
C THR A 13 6.47 6.46 -10.41
N VAL A 14 5.76 6.25 -9.30
CA VAL A 14 6.12 5.30 -8.27
C VAL A 14 4.99 4.29 -8.14
N ARG A 15 5.36 3.00 -8.16
CA ARG A 15 4.41 1.90 -8.06
C ARG A 15 4.33 1.44 -6.61
N LEU A 16 3.13 1.42 -6.06
CA LEU A 16 2.83 1.00 -4.70
C LEU A 16 2.04 -0.31 -4.75
N LYS A 17 2.63 -1.38 -4.19
CA LYS A 17 1.95 -2.67 -4.03
C LYS A 17 1.08 -2.64 -2.78
N LEU A 18 -0.16 -3.08 -2.95
CA LEU A 18 -1.18 -3.17 -1.93
C LEU A 18 -1.71 -4.61 -1.90
N VAL A 19 -1.67 -5.24 -0.74
CA VAL A 19 -2.23 -6.58 -0.52
C VAL A 19 -3.16 -6.49 0.67
N HIS A 20 -4.44 -6.80 0.46
CA HIS A 20 -5.39 -6.94 1.56
C HIS A 20 -5.09 -8.23 2.34
N VAL A 21 -5.13 -8.15 3.66
CA VAL A 21 -4.89 -9.28 4.55
C VAL A 21 -5.93 -9.30 5.67
N SER A 22 -6.53 -10.47 5.89
CA SER A 22 -7.47 -10.69 7.00
C SER A 22 -6.73 -11.03 8.28
N ASN A 23 -7.29 -10.60 9.43
CA ASN A 23 -6.82 -10.96 10.78
C ASN A 23 -5.34 -10.62 11.07
N ALA A 24 -4.79 -9.59 10.43
CA ALA A 24 -3.42 -9.12 10.70
C ALA A 24 -3.43 -7.96 11.70
N GLU A 25 -2.46 -7.94 12.61
CA GLU A 25 -2.22 -6.77 13.47
C GLU A 25 -1.57 -5.65 12.65
N ALA A 26 -2.20 -4.47 12.63
CA ALA A 26 -1.71 -3.31 11.90
C ALA A 26 -0.63 -2.55 12.69
N GLU A 27 0.32 -1.98 11.96
CA GLU A 27 1.41 -1.17 12.53
C GLU A 27 1.03 0.31 12.61
N ALA A 28 0.12 0.75 11.75
CA ALA A 28 -0.47 2.07 11.80
C ALA A 28 -1.93 2.04 11.32
N ARG A 29 -2.67 3.09 11.66
CA ARG A 29 -4.02 3.35 11.18
C ARG A 29 -4.03 4.63 10.36
N LEU A 30 -4.60 4.56 9.16
CA LEU A 30 -4.89 5.73 8.33
C LEU A 30 -6.40 5.94 8.30
N GLU A 31 -6.80 7.18 8.53
CA GLU A 31 -8.18 7.61 8.40
C GLU A 31 -8.50 7.95 6.93
N ARG A 32 -9.78 7.89 6.59
CA ARG A 32 -10.25 8.08 5.21
C ARG A 32 -9.89 9.47 4.66
N ASP A 33 -10.04 10.51 5.46
CA ASP A 33 -9.72 11.91 5.13
C ASP A 33 -8.22 12.12 4.85
N GLU A 34 -7.35 11.34 5.50
CA GLU A 34 -5.92 11.32 5.17
C GLU A 34 -5.66 10.71 3.79
N LEU A 35 -6.45 9.69 3.41
CA LEU A 35 -6.35 8.98 2.13
C LEU A 35 -7.07 9.68 0.97
N GLU A 36 -8.05 10.55 1.24
CA GLU A 36 -8.74 11.33 0.20
C GLU A 36 -7.79 12.23 -0.60
N LYS A 37 -6.62 12.55 -0.03
CA LYS A 37 -5.52 13.26 -0.71
C LYS A 37 -4.79 12.39 -1.75
N PHE A 38 -5.04 11.09 -1.73
CA PHE A 38 -4.41 10.07 -2.57
C PHE A 38 -5.47 9.16 -3.21
N PRO A 39 -6.34 9.69 -4.09
CA PRO A 39 -7.50 8.97 -4.61
C PRO A 39 -7.11 7.66 -5.32
N GLN A 40 -5.95 7.59 -5.98
CA GLN A 40 -5.46 6.38 -6.64
C GLN A 40 -5.13 5.27 -5.63
N VAL A 41 -4.64 5.63 -4.44
CA VAL A 41 -4.36 4.66 -3.35
C VAL A 41 -5.68 4.14 -2.80
N LEU A 42 -6.65 5.02 -2.54
CA LEU A 42 -7.96 4.64 -2.02
C LEU A 42 -8.70 3.70 -2.98
N GLU A 43 -8.74 4.04 -4.27
CA GLU A 43 -9.32 3.19 -5.32
C GLU A 43 -8.63 1.81 -5.38
N SER A 44 -7.30 1.80 -5.31
CA SER A 44 -6.52 0.55 -5.36
C SER A 44 -6.72 -0.31 -4.12
N MET A 45 -6.91 0.28 -2.93
CA MET A 45 -7.27 -0.44 -1.70
C MET A 45 -8.67 -1.06 -1.80
N GLN A 46 -9.65 -0.32 -2.31
CA GLN A 46 -11.00 -0.83 -2.55
C GLN A 46 -10.97 -2.00 -3.53
N ARG A 47 -10.18 -1.89 -4.60
CA ARG A 47 -9.96 -2.98 -5.56
C ARG A 47 -9.28 -4.18 -4.91
N ALA A 48 -8.23 -3.97 -4.11
CA ALA A 48 -7.53 -5.05 -3.40
C ALA A 48 -8.49 -5.82 -2.48
N ARG A 49 -9.32 -5.10 -1.71
CA ARG A 49 -10.37 -5.71 -0.89
C ARG A 49 -11.38 -6.48 -1.74
N SER A 50 -11.87 -5.90 -2.83
CA SER A 50 -12.85 -6.56 -3.71
C SER A 50 -12.29 -7.86 -4.30
N MET A 51 -11.02 -7.87 -4.71
CA MET A 51 -10.35 -9.04 -5.28
C MET A 51 -10.06 -10.13 -4.24
N ALA A 52 -9.82 -9.73 -2.99
CA ALA A 52 -9.65 -10.65 -1.87
C ALA A 52 -10.98 -11.22 -1.35
N SER A 53 -12.12 -10.55 -1.62
CA SER A 53 -13.40 -10.88 -0.99
C SER A 53 -13.95 -12.27 -1.28
N ALA A 54 -14.74 -12.78 -0.32
CA ALA A 54 -15.34 -14.11 -0.34
C ALA A 54 -16.30 -14.42 -1.50
N ALA A 55 -16.68 -13.42 -2.31
CA ALA A 55 -17.42 -13.64 -3.55
C ALA A 55 -16.57 -14.38 -4.61
N VAL A 56 -15.25 -14.38 -4.44
CA VAL A 56 -14.28 -14.99 -5.37
C VAL A 56 -13.61 -16.24 -4.76
N TYR A 57 -13.47 -16.33 -3.43
CA TYR A 57 -12.87 -17.47 -2.72
C TYR A 57 -13.64 -17.79 -1.41
N PRO A 58 -13.81 -19.06 -0.99
CA PRO A 58 -14.40 -19.35 0.32
C PRO A 58 -13.60 -18.65 1.45
N ARG A 59 -14.26 -18.14 2.50
CA ARG A 59 -13.66 -17.36 3.61
C ARG A 59 -12.38 -17.95 4.21
N GLU A 60 -12.25 -19.27 4.20
CA GLU A 60 -11.06 -19.97 4.72
C GLU A 60 -9.80 -19.78 3.83
N PHE A 61 -10.00 -19.39 2.58
CA PHE A 61 -8.96 -19.14 1.56
C PHE A 61 -8.75 -17.64 1.28
N GLU A 62 -9.53 -16.74 1.89
CA GLU A 62 -9.31 -15.29 1.85
C GLU A 62 -7.89 -14.92 2.34
N ALA A 63 -7.36 -15.71 3.28
CA ALA A 63 -5.99 -15.62 3.78
C ALA A 63 -4.91 -16.08 2.77
N LEU A 64 -5.29 -16.80 1.70
CA LEU A 64 -4.37 -17.50 0.79
C LEU A 64 -4.23 -16.84 -0.59
N ASN A 65 -4.95 -15.77 -0.89
CA ASN A 65 -4.94 -15.16 -2.22
C ASN A 65 -4.44 -13.70 -2.26
N PRO A 66 -3.14 -13.45 -2.03
CA PRO A 66 -2.57 -12.11 -2.00
C PRO A 66 -2.21 -11.66 -3.43
N ALA A 67 -3.18 -11.59 -4.34
CA ALA A 67 -2.93 -10.95 -5.64
C ALA A 67 -2.69 -9.45 -5.38
N PRO A 68 -1.45 -8.93 -5.59
CA PRO A 68 -1.15 -7.55 -5.28
C PRO A 68 -1.87 -6.63 -6.27
N VAL A 69 -2.52 -5.60 -5.75
CA VAL A 69 -2.97 -4.47 -6.57
C VAL A 69 -1.88 -3.42 -6.56
N VAL A 70 -1.61 -2.84 -7.73
CA VAL A 70 -0.61 -1.78 -7.88
C VAL A 70 -1.32 -0.45 -8.06
N ALA A 71 -1.08 0.48 -7.13
CA ALA A 71 -1.39 1.89 -7.32
C ALA A 71 -0.19 2.57 -7.99
N VAL A 72 -0.44 3.40 -9.00
CA VAL A 72 0.61 4.18 -9.67
C VAL A 72 0.44 5.63 -9.24
N LEU A 73 1.48 6.19 -8.62
CA LEU A 73 1.50 7.53 -8.07
C LEU A 73 2.50 8.40 -8.84
N SER A 74 2.24 9.70 -8.89
CA SER A 74 3.30 10.66 -9.23
C SER A 74 4.41 10.58 -8.18
N ARG A 75 5.63 10.97 -8.55
CA ARG A 75 6.74 11.09 -7.57
C ARG A 75 6.34 11.91 -6.34
N ASP A 76 5.69 13.06 -6.55
CA ASP A 76 5.33 13.98 -5.47
C ASP A 76 4.29 13.37 -4.53
N ASP A 77 3.27 12.72 -5.08
CA ASP A 77 2.22 12.11 -4.26
C ASP A 77 2.72 10.85 -3.56
N ALA A 78 3.62 10.09 -4.19
CA ALA A 78 4.33 9.00 -3.54
C ALA A 78 5.14 9.51 -2.34
N GLY A 79 5.91 10.59 -2.51
CA GLY A 79 6.69 11.19 -1.42
C GLY A 79 5.80 11.64 -0.24
N LYS A 80 4.68 12.32 -0.53
CA LYS A 80 3.71 12.72 0.50
C LYS A 80 3.07 11.53 1.21
N PHE A 81 2.73 10.46 0.47
CA PHE A 81 2.13 9.26 1.04
C PHE A 81 3.13 8.48 1.91
N VAL A 82 4.37 8.33 1.44
CA VAL A 82 5.47 7.70 2.19
C VAL A 82 5.71 8.45 3.50
N GLU A 83 5.76 9.78 3.45
CA GLU A 83 5.94 10.61 4.63
C GLU A 83 4.75 10.49 5.61
N LEU A 84 3.52 10.41 5.11
CA LEU A 84 2.34 10.15 5.94
C LEU A 84 2.49 8.82 6.71
N VAL A 85 2.88 7.74 6.02
CA VAL A 85 3.09 6.44 6.66
C VAL A 85 4.25 6.50 7.66
N ARG A 86 5.38 7.08 7.26
CA ARG A 86 6.58 7.21 8.09
C ARG A 86 6.29 7.95 9.40
N ARG A 87 5.48 9.01 9.38
CA ARG A 87 5.09 9.73 10.60
C ARG A 87 4.34 8.87 11.61
N LYS A 88 3.63 7.84 11.15
CA LYS A 88 2.85 6.95 12.02
C LYS A 88 3.61 5.70 12.46
N THR A 89 4.49 5.17 11.62
CA THR A 89 5.19 3.90 11.88
C THR A 89 6.66 4.07 12.21
N GLY A 90 7.23 5.24 11.95
CA GLY A 90 8.68 5.49 11.99
C GLY A 90 9.46 4.88 10.82
N VAL A 91 8.78 4.28 9.84
CA VAL A 91 9.39 3.48 8.78
C VAL A 91 9.04 3.99 7.39
N SER A 92 10.03 4.07 6.50
CA SER A 92 9.81 4.40 5.09
C SER A 92 9.35 3.18 4.30
N LEU A 93 8.37 3.34 3.42
CA LEU A 93 7.90 2.27 2.52
C LEU A 93 8.95 1.86 1.47
N TYR A 94 9.99 2.68 1.29
CA TYR A 94 11.17 2.33 0.52
C TYR A 94 12.08 1.34 1.28
N GLU A 95 12.03 1.31 2.60
CA GLU A 95 12.88 0.41 3.41
C GLU A 95 12.24 -0.97 3.59
N ARG A 96 10.94 -1.00 3.91
CA ARG A 96 10.18 -2.25 4.06
C ARG A 96 8.69 -2.07 3.84
N ALA A 97 8.01 -3.20 3.64
CA ALA A 97 6.56 -3.25 3.69
C ALA A 97 6.02 -2.94 5.09
N VAL A 98 4.86 -2.31 5.14
CA VAL A 98 4.16 -1.90 6.37
C VAL A 98 2.71 -2.37 6.31
N LYS A 99 2.17 -2.86 7.43
CA LYS A 99 0.74 -3.15 7.60
C LYS A 99 -0.01 -1.92 8.08
N ILE A 100 -0.94 -1.41 7.28
CA ILE A 100 -1.80 -0.28 7.65
C ILE A 100 -3.27 -0.69 7.74
N ALA A 101 -3.96 -0.19 8.75
CA ALA A 101 -5.39 -0.35 8.94
C ALA A 101 -6.14 0.84 8.34
N VAL A 102 -7.19 0.56 7.55
CA VAL A 102 -8.08 1.56 6.94
C VAL A 102 -9.50 1.05 7.03
N GLU A 103 -10.41 1.80 7.64
CA GLU A 103 -11.85 1.44 7.76
C GLU A 103 -12.12 0.01 8.28
N GLY A 104 -11.21 -0.55 9.08
CA GLY A 104 -11.31 -1.91 9.64
C GLY A 104 -10.68 -3.02 8.78
N ASP A 105 -10.21 -2.71 7.58
CA ASP A 105 -9.41 -3.59 6.74
C ASP A 105 -7.91 -3.37 6.97
N VAL A 106 -7.10 -4.41 6.78
CA VAL A 106 -5.63 -4.30 6.90
C VAL A 106 -4.98 -4.58 5.56
N PHE A 107 -4.01 -3.73 5.21
CA PHE A 107 -3.27 -3.81 3.95
C PHE A 107 -1.78 -3.88 4.22
N ILE A 108 -1.08 -4.79 3.57
CA ILE A 108 0.37 -4.74 3.42
C ILE A 108 0.68 -3.80 2.26
N VAL A 109 1.54 -2.82 2.53
CA VAL A 109 1.85 -1.74 1.60
C VAL A 109 3.36 -1.62 1.44
N ALA A 110 3.82 -1.56 0.19
CA ALA A 110 5.25 -1.48 -0.12
C ALA A 110 5.51 -0.79 -1.46
N ILE A 111 6.64 -0.11 -1.59
CA ILE A 111 7.09 0.39 -2.90
C ILE A 111 7.57 -0.79 -3.75
N GLU A 112 7.08 -0.89 -4.99
CA GLU A 112 7.57 -1.84 -5.96
C GLU A 112 8.88 -1.34 -6.59
N TYR A 113 9.97 -1.99 -6.22
CA TYR A 113 11.24 -1.84 -6.91
C TYR A 113 11.25 -2.73 -8.14
N HIS A 114 11.37 -2.12 -9.32
CA HIS A 114 11.81 -2.84 -10.51
C HIS A 114 13.29 -3.17 -10.34
N CYS A 115 13.59 -4.37 -9.85
CA CYS A 115 14.82 -5.04 -10.21
C CYS A 115 14.62 -5.45 -11.67
N GLY A 116 15.41 -4.89 -12.60
CA GLY A 116 15.32 -5.21 -14.02
C GLY A 116 15.42 -6.70 -14.32
#